data_AF-A0A919MQY7-F1
#
_entry.id   AF-A0A919MQY7-F1
#
_cell.length_a   1.000
_cell.length_b   1.000
_cell.length_c   1.000
_cell.angle_alpha   90.00
_cell.angle_beta   90.00
_cell.angle_gamma   90.00
#
_symmetry.space_group_name_H-M   'P 1'
#
loop_
_entity.id
_entity.type
_entity.pdbx_description
1 polymer ?
#
loop_
_entity_poly.entity_id
_entity_poly.type
_entity_poly.pdbx_seq_one_letter_code
_entity_poly.pdbx_strand_id
1 'polypeptide(L)'
;MSIAGLVCLKPGHRGRLMWRTRLHRGRAGERGSFSEDDYIAILDQAHQRLQAPIVLIWDNLNTHVSRRLHTLIAARTWLTVIRRPSYTPDLNRAEGVWR
;
A
#
# COMPACT_ATOMS: atom_id res chain seq x y z
N MET A 1 -0.38 -16.62 4.24
CA MET A 1 -0.20 -15.72 3.07
C MET A 1 -0.72 -14.35 3.45
N SER A 2 -0.06 -13.28 3.05
CA SER A 2 -0.58 -11.92 3.16
C SER A 2 -0.74 -11.32 1.76
N ILE A 3 -1.68 -10.38 1.62
CA ILE A 3 -1.93 -9.67 0.37
C ILE A 3 -2.01 -8.18 0.64
N ALA A 4 -1.39 -7.39 -0.24
CA ALA A 4 -1.49 -5.92 -0.22
C ALA A 4 -2.04 -5.48 -1.57
N GLY A 5 -3.07 -4.64 -1.56
CA GLY A 5 -3.76 -4.14 -2.74
C GLY A 5 -3.75 -2.62 -2.81
N LEU A 6 -3.70 -2.11 -4.04
CA LEU A 6 -3.75 -0.71 -4.40
C LEU A 6 -4.82 -0.51 -5.47
N VAL A 7 -5.81 0.32 -5.19
CA VAL A 7 -6.74 0.82 -6.21
C VAL A 7 -6.17 2.13 -6.75
N CYS A 8 -5.77 2.12 -8.01
CA CYS A 8 -5.14 3.24 -8.69
C CYS A 8 -6.17 3.92 -9.61
N LEU A 9 -6.37 5.22 -9.42
CA LEU A 9 -7.30 6.03 -10.20
C LEU A 9 -6.52 7.14 -10.90
N LYS A 10 -6.76 7.32 -12.20
CA LYS A 10 -6.20 8.40 -13.00
C LYS A 10 -7.35 9.04 -13.80
N PRO A 11 -7.53 10.37 -13.75
CA PRO A 11 -8.57 11.04 -14.54
C PRO A 11 -8.50 10.66 -16.02
N GLY A 12 -9.67 10.41 -16.63
CA GLY A 12 -9.77 9.97 -18.03
C GLY A 12 -9.32 8.53 -18.31
N HIS A 13 -8.98 7.75 -17.28
CA HIS A 13 -8.54 6.36 -17.43
C HIS A 13 -9.38 5.42 -16.56
N ARG A 14 -9.55 4.18 -17.02
CA ARG A 14 -10.15 3.11 -16.21
C ARG A 14 -9.27 2.87 -14.97
N GLY A 15 -9.92 2.77 -13.81
CA GLY A 15 -9.26 2.40 -12.56
C GLY A 15 -8.53 1.05 -12.70
N ARG A 16 -7.37 0.94 -12.04
CA ARG A 16 -6.54 -0.28 -12.05
C ARG A 16 -6.38 -0.80 -10.64
N LEU A 17 -6.53 -2.10 -10.46
CA LEU A 17 -6.16 -2.79 -9.23
C LEU A 17 -4.76 -3.36 -9.41
N MET A 18 -3.85 -3.02 -8.51
CA MET A 18 -2.54 -3.65 -8.39
C MET A 18 -2.47 -4.35 -7.04
N TRP A 19 -1.92 -5.55 -6.98
CA TRP A 19 -1.77 -6.26 -5.73
C TRP A 19 -0.49 -7.09 -5.73
N ARG A 20 0.00 -7.40 -4.53
CA ARG A 20 1.14 -8.30 -4.31
C ARG A 20 0.77 -9.29 -3.23
N THR A 21 1.07 -10.56 -3.46
CA THR A 21 1.03 -11.59 -2.42
C THR A 21 2.41 -11.82 -1.84
N ARG A 22 2.44 -12.09 -0.54
CA ARG A 22 3.59 -12.62 0.17
C ARG A 22 3.21 -13.96 0.78
N LEU A 23 3.88 -15.01 0.30
CA LEU A 23 3.76 -16.36 0.84
C LEU A 23 4.71 -16.50 2.02
N HIS A 24 4.19 -16.97 3.14
CA HIS A 24 4.96 -17.21 4.36
C HIS A 24 5.18 -18.71 4.47
N ARG A 25 6.42 -19.13 4.72
CA ARG A 25 6.83 -20.54 4.78
C ARG A 25 6.85 -21.09 6.21
N GLY A 26 6.52 -20.27 7.21
CA GLY A 26 6.46 -20.67 8.62
C GLY A 26 7.82 -20.88 9.26
N ARG A 27 8.89 -20.26 8.73
CA ARG A 27 10.25 -20.42 9.28
C ARG A 27 10.38 -19.62 10.57
N ALA A 28 11.20 -20.12 11.51
CA ALA A 28 11.51 -19.38 12.74
C ALA A 28 12.08 -17.98 12.38
N GLY A 29 11.48 -16.92 12.94
CA GLY A 29 11.84 -15.53 12.65
C GLY A 29 11.25 -14.94 11.36
N GLU A 30 10.47 -15.71 10.59
CA GLU A 30 9.80 -15.21 9.40
C GLU A 30 8.62 -14.30 9.75
N ARG A 31 8.61 -13.08 9.20
CA ARG A 31 7.50 -12.15 9.39
C ARG A 31 6.27 -12.65 8.64
N GLY A 32 5.19 -12.95 9.37
CA GLY A 32 3.90 -13.37 8.82
C GLY A 32 3.05 -12.27 8.18
N SER A 33 3.64 -11.11 7.86
CA SER A 33 2.97 -9.93 7.28
C SER A 33 3.91 -9.16 6.35
N PHE A 34 3.39 -8.16 5.64
CA PHE A 34 4.22 -7.26 4.84
C PHE A 34 5.17 -6.45 5.74
N SER A 35 6.42 -6.32 5.32
CA SER A 35 7.36 -5.37 5.90
C SER A 35 7.22 -4.00 5.26
N GLU A 36 7.83 -2.99 5.88
CA GLU A 36 7.97 -1.66 5.32
C GLU A 36 8.59 -1.69 3.91
N ASP A 37 9.62 -2.51 3.71
CA ASP A 37 10.29 -2.64 2.41
C ASP A 37 9.37 -3.31 1.37
N ASP A 38 8.51 -4.25 1.79
CA ASP A 38 7.52 -4.86 0.90
C ASP A 38 6.48 -3.83 0.41
N TYR A 39 6.04 -2.93 1.30
CA TYR A 39 5.12 -1.83 0.96
C TYR A 39 5.76 -0.82 0.02
N ILE A 40 7.02 -0.47 0.25
CA ILE A 40 7.74 0.44 -0.63
C ILE A 40 7.92 -0.16 -2.02
N ALA A 41 8.27 -1.45 -2.11
CA ALA A 41 8.43 -2.13 -3.38
C ALA A 41 7.13 -2.15 -4.22
N ILE A 42 5.95 -2.32 -3.59
CA ILE A 42 4.68 -2.26 -4.34
C ILE A 42 4.37 -0.83 -4.82
N LEU A 43 4.70 0.20 -4.03
CA LEU A 43 4.50 1.60 -4.42
C LEU A 43 5.42 2.01 -5.57
N ASP A 44 6.69 1.62 -5.52
CA ASP A 44 7.66 1.90 -6.59
C ASP A 44 7.23 1.24 -7.90
N GLN A 45 6.79 -0.03 -7.85
CA GLN A 45 6.26 -0.72 -9.02
C GLN A 45 4.99 -0.06 -9.56
N ALA A 46 4.10 0.42 -8.68
CA ALA A 46 2.90 1.14 -9.09
C ALA A 46 3.27 2.44 -9.81
N HIS A 47 4.23 3.21 -9.28
CA HIS A 47 4.69 4.45 -9.90
C HIS A 47 5.31 4.20 -11.28
N GLN A 48 6.20 3.20 -11.39
CA GLN A 48 6.81 2.81 -12.66
C GLN A 48 5.77 2.42 -13.72
N ARG A 49 4.69 1.73 -13.32
CA ARG A 49 3.61 1.31 -14.24
C ARG A 49 2.65 2.42 -14.61
N LEU A 50 2.37 3.35 -13.69
CA LEU A 50 1.42 4.44 -13.91
C LEU A 50 2.07 5.66 -14.57
N GLN A 51 3.39 5.80 -14.43
CA GLN A 51 4.19 6.95 -14.88
C GLN A 51 3.55 8.28 -14.45
N ALA A 52 3.06 8.33 -13.21
CA ALA A 52 2.32 9.47 -12.67
C ALA A 52 2.52 9.57 -11.14
N PRO A 53 2.37 10.78 -10.56
CA PRO A 53 2.30 10.94 -9.12
C PRO A 53 1.17 10.11 -8.50
N ILE A 54 1.39 9.60 -7.29
CA ILE A 54 0.45 8.72 -6.59
C ILE A 54 -0.07 9.43 -5.35
N VAL A 55 -1.39 9.48 -5.21
CA VAL A 55 -2.04 9.80 -3.93
C VAL A 55 -2.46 8.49 -3.28
N LEU A 56 -1.86 8.20 -2.13
CA LEU A 56 -2.02 6.98 -1.39
C LEU A 56 -2.92 7.22 -0.18
N ILE A 57 -4.02 6.47 -0.09
CA ILE A 57 -4.94 6.53 1.05
C ILE A 57 -4.84 5.19 1.78
N TRP A 58 -4.24 5.18 2.97
CA TRP A 58 -4.05 3.98 3.77
C TRP A 58 -4.53 4.17 5.22
N ASP A 59 -4.83 3.04 5.88
CA ASP A 59 -5.33 2.96 7.25
C ASP A 59 -4.21 3.11 8.30
N ASN A 60 -4.55 2.89 9.57
CA ASN A 60 -3.65 3.07 10.71
C ASN A 60 -2.96 1.78 11.17
N LEU A 61 -2.74 0.81 10.27
CA LEU A 61 -1.96 -0.38 10.60
C LEU A 61 -0.58 0.00 11.15
N ASN A 62 -0.10 -0.71 12.18
CA ASN A 62 1.17 -0.40 12.86
C ASN A 62 2.37 -0.22 11.91
N THR A 63 2.43 -1.02 10.83
CA THR A 63 3.49 -0.89 9.81
C THR A 63 3.35 0.41 9.00
N HIS A 64 2.13 0.86 8.71
CA HIS A 64 1.87 2.08 7.95
C HIS A 64 2.29 3.35 8.69
N VAL A 65 2.24 3.30 10.03
CA VAL A 65 2.58 4.43 10.90
C VAL A 65 4.01 4.36 11.42
N SER A 66 4.79 3.37 10.97
CA SER A 66 6.15 3.18 11.46
C SER A 66 7.06 4.31 11.00
N ARG A 67 7.95 4.77 11.88
CA ARG A 67 8.92 5.83 11.57
C ARG A 67 9.81 5.46 10.38
N ARG A 68 10.14 4.17 10.25
CA ARG A 68 10.90 3.64 9.12
C ARG A 68 10.12 3.84 7.82
N LEU A 69 8.84 3.43 7.77
CA LEU A 69 8.05 3.58 6.56
C LEU A 69 7.88 5.05 6.18
N HIS A 70 7.62 5.92 7.16
CA HIS A 70 7.54 7.37 6.94
C HIS A 70 8.83 7.94 6.32
N THR A 71 10.00 7.50 6.79
CA THR A 71 11.30 7.92 6.25
C THR A 71 11.46 7.46 4.80
N LEU A 72 11.06 6.23 4.50
CA LEU A 72 11.10 5.70 3.13
C LEU A 72 10.12 6.45 2.21
N ILE A 73 8.91 6.76 2.69
CA ILE A 73 7.92 7.56 1.94
C ILE A 73 8.48 8.95 1.65
N ALA A 74 9.10 9.62 2.62
CA ALA A 74 9.62 10.98 2.46
C ALA A 74 10.67 11.11 1.34
N ALA A 75 11.38 10.03 1.00
CA ALA A 75 12.33 10.01 -0.11
C ALA A 75 11.66 10.04 -1.51
N ARG A 76 10.33 9.95 -1.59
CA ARG A 76 9.56 9.84 -2.84
C ARG A 76 8.73 11.10 -3.08
N THR A 77 9.29 12.06 -3.81
CA THR A 77 8.63 13.34 -4.13
C THR A 77 7.36 13.20 -4.98
N TRP A 78 7.18 12.06 -5.64
CA TRP A 78 6.00 11.72 -6.45
C TRP A 78 4.85 11.12 -5.63
N LEU A 79 5.03 10.91 -4.32
CA LEU A 79 4.08 10.21 -3.45
C LEU A 79 3.47 11.15 -2.42
N THR A 80 2.15 11.28 -2.44
CA THR A 80 1.37 11.95 -1.39
C THR A 80 0.64 10.91 -0.56
N VAL A 81 0.82 10.91 0.76
CA VAL A 81 0.14 9.97 1.66
C VAL A 81 -0.92 10.69 2.47
N ILE A 82 -2.16 10.22 2.35
CA ILE A 82 -3.31 10.66 3.15
C ILE A 82 -3.66 9.52 4.09
N ARG A 83 -3.59 9.78 5.40
CA ARG A 83 -4.02 8.82 6.40
C ARG A 83 -5.51 8.93 6.64
N ARG A 84 -6.16 7.79 6.82
CA ARG A 84 -7.56 7.77 7.22
C ARG A 84 -7.71 8.13 8.70
N PRO A 85 -8.72 8.94 9.08
CA PRO A 85 -9.09 9.08 10.47
C PRO A 85 -9.48 7.71 11.03
N SER A 86 -9.15 7.47 12.29
CA SER A 86 -9.38 6.19 12.97
C SER A 86 -10.84 5.77 12.84
N TYR A 87 -11.05 4.53 12.37
CA TYR A 87 -12.34 3.84 12.27
C TYR A 87 -13.40 4.48 11.35
N THR A 88 -13.12 4.47 10.06
CA THR A 88 -14.15 4.42 9.01
C THR A 88 -13.79 3.20 8.16
N PRO A 89 -14.55 2.12 8.04
CA PRO A 89 -14.28 1.05 7.05
C PRO A 89 -14.82 1.42 5.65
N ASP A 90 -15.87 2.23 5.62
CA ASP A 90 -16.66 2.69 4.48
C ASP A 90 -15.90 3.46 3.38
N LEU A 91 -14.75 4.10 3.66
CA LEU A 91 -13.92 4.77 2.63
C LEU A 91 -12.79 3.91 2.08
N ASN A 92 -12.61 2.66 2.51
CA ASN A 92 -11.60 1.77 1.92
C ASN A 92 -12.19 1.05 0.71
N ARG A 93 -12.08 1.64 -0.49
CA ARG A 93 -12.49 0.95 -1.73
C ARG A 93 -11.79 -0.40 -1.93
N ALA A 94 -10.64 -0.64 -1.30
CA ALA A 94 -9.96 -1.93 -1.36
C ALA A 94 -10.59 -3.01 -0.46
N GLU A 95 -11.37 -2.66 0.57
CA GLU A 95 -12.07 -3.68 1.40
C GLU A 95 -13.12 -4.45 0.60
N GLY A 96 -13.80 -3.77 -0.33
CA GLY A 96 -14.80 -4.42 -1.20
C GLY A 96 -14.20 -5.38 -2.24
N VAL A 97 -12.87 -5.35 -2.47
CA VAL A 97 -12.18 -6.22 -3.43
C VAL A 97 -11.95 -7.63 -2.88
N TRP A 98 -11.88 -7.78 -1.56
CA TRP A 98 -11.47 -9.03 -0.89
C TRP A 98 -12.62 -9.78 -0.21
N ARG A 99 -13.87 -9.43 -0.51
CA ARG A 99 -15.04 -10.21 -0.09
C ARG A 99 -15.19 -11.49 -0.90
#